data_AF-A0A166ZD48-F1
#
_entry.id   AF-A0A166ZD48-F1
#
_cell.length_a   1.000
_cell.length_b   1.000
_cell.length_c   1.000
_cell.angle_alpha   90.00
_cell.angle_beta   90.00
_cell.angle_gamma   90.00
#
_symmetry.space_group_name_H-M   'P 1'
#
loop_
_entity.id
_entity.type
_entity.pdbx_description
1 polymer ?
#
loop_
_entity_poly.entity_id
_entity_poly.type
_entity_poly.pdbx_seq_one_letter_code
_entity_poly.pdbx_strand_id
1 'polypeptide(L)'
;MIVLNDRRAVYELLGQKGAWYTDRPVDQQIIISTQGENIALMHEGPKWRAERKIAASYFAPKKLDSDLKLVQEAEIARLMHDLLEKPTKFRESVKRTTASVASITIYGHLAPDWGSFWAYAVYIAMDAISKAIEPGTYLPVDQFPILKLIPDRWNEPKQRCKQFYVTMTDIWNEARDRVETRRRNGDKRDSLLDKLLEEDIKCDVPFSYTDLNNFLGGLHMGASDTTATATLTSILFLAKHPEFQEKARAELDRLCGTERVPKWTDFDNLPIPAGIPHRAKQDHWYDGMLIPAGSTIFIPAYALNHSSESSPDPSNYNPDHFIPQANKLAPELAAASRYSERDHYSYGAGRRICVGFHLAERTQWRIIAQILWAFKIEPGLGPDGKAIELDTSYAAYEEGFLHSPKDYNVRFVPRSERHAEILRQEFEDIEGFLRRWE
;
A
#
# COMPACT_ATOMS: atom_id res chain seq x y z
N MET A 1 -14.05 23.39 -0.74
CA MET A 1 -13.79 21.93 -0.82
C MET A 1 -15.05 21.28 -1.37
N ILE A 2 -14.91 20.28 -2.24
CA ILE A 2 -16.02 19.53 -2.84
C ILE A 2 -15.77 18.05 -2.57
N VAL A 3 -16.80 17.32 -2.13
CA VAL A 3 -16.73 15.89 -1.81
C VAL A 3 -17.55 15.13 -2.84
N LEU A 4 -16.92 14.22 -3.58
CA LEU A 4 -17.58 13.43 -4.63
C LEU A 4 -18.17 12.15 -4.04
N ASN A 5 -19.27 12.28 -3.28
CA ASN A 5 -20.00 11.14 -2.72
C ASN A 5 -21.01 10.53 -3.73
N ASP A 6 -20.60 10.39 -4.98
CA ASP A 6 -21.36 9.76 -6.07
C ASP A 6 -20.38 9.02 -6.99
N ARG A 7 -20.68 7.75 -7.28
CA ARG A 7 -19.85 6.86 -8.09
C ARG A 7 -19.75 7.35 -9.54
N ARG A 8 -20.84 7.91 -10.08
CA ARG A 8 -20.87 8.52 -11.42
C ARG A 8 -20.01 9.77 -11.47
N ALA A 9 -20.16 10.70 -10.53
CA ALA A 9 -19.33 11.91 -10.45
C ALA A 9 -17.83 11.61 -10.36
N VAL A 10 -17.41 10.60 -9.59
CA VAL A 10 -16.00 10.19 -9.55
C VAL A 10 -15.52 9.69 -10.93
N TYR A 11 -16.31 8.89 -11.61
CA TYR A 11 -15.97 8.36 -12.94
C TYR A 11 -15.94 9.46 -14.03
N GLU A 12 -16.94 10.33 -14.09
CA GLU A 12 -17.05 11.37 -15.11
C GLU A 12 -16.03 12.51 -14.90
N LEU A 13 -15.79 12.92 -13.65
CA LEU A 13 -14.85 14.00 -13.32
C LEU A 13 -13.41 13.49 -13.26
N LEU A 14 -13.12 12.46 -12.46
CA LEU A 14 -11.73 12.03 -12.23
C LEU A 14 -11.27 11.01 -13.28
N GLY A 15 -12.16 10.15 -13.77
CA GLY A 15 -11.89 9.24 -14.88
C GLY A 15 -11.83 9.98 -16.21
N GLN A 16 -13.00 10.29 -16.79
CA GLN A 16 -13.10 10.85 -18.15
C GLN A 16 -12.46 12.24 -18.27
N LYS A 17 -12.75 13.17 -17.35
CA LYS A 17 -12.19 14.53 -17.33
C LYS A 17 -10.91 14.64 -16.49
N GLY A 18 -10.25 13.52 -16.20
CA GLY A 18 -9.18 13.42 -15.20
C GLY A 18 -8.02 14.40 -15.37
N ALA A 19 -7.71 14.84 -16.60
CA ALA A 19 -6.70 15.86 -16.88
C ALA A 19 -6.92 17.18 -16.11
N TRP A 20 -8.18 17.55 -15.86
CA TRP A 20 -8.55 18.76 -15.10
C TRP A 20 -8.47 18.55 -13.58
N TYR A 21 -8.41 17.30 -13.12
CA TYR A 21 -8.42 16.91 -11.70
C TYR A 21 -7.18 16.10 -11.27
N THR A 22 -6.07 16.24 -12.03
CA THR A 22 -4.80 15.55 -11.77
C THR A 22 -3.93 16.25 -10.73
N ASP A 23 -4.35 17.40 -10.19
CA ASP A 23 -3.52 18.19 -9.29
C ASP A 23 -3.75 17.84 -7.80
N ARG A 24 -2.93 18.40 -6.91
CA ARG A 24 -3.09 18.33 -5.45
C ARG A 24 -3.44 19.71 -4.87
N PRO A 25 -4.16 19.82 -3.73
CA PRO A 25 -4.45 21.08 -3.05
C PRO A 25 -3.19 21.94 -2.83
N VAL A 26 -3.30 23.29 -2.90
CA VAL A 26 -2.22 24.11 -2.29
C VAL A 26 -2.42 23.96 -0.79
N ASP A 27 -1.48 23.31 -0.14
CA ASP A 27 -1.47 23.14 1.31
C ASP A 27 -0.05 23.45 1.80
N GLN A 28 0.07 24.48 2.63
CA GLN A 28 1.37 24.95 3.09
C GLN A 28 2.09 23.93 3.98
N GLN A 29 1.34 23.12 4.72
CA GLN A 29 1.89 22.08 5.60
C GLN A 29 2.52 20.97 4.75
N ILE A 30 1.82 20.51 3.71
CA ILE A 30 2.34 19.54 2.72
C ILE A 30 3.55 20.09 1.96
N ILE A 31 3.52 21.36 1.55
CA ILE A 31 4.65 21.98 0.83
C ILE A 31 5.90 22.02 1.72
N ILE A 32 5.78 22.39 3.00
CA ILE A 32 6.91 22.43 3.93
C ILE A 32 7.41 21.00 4.26
N SER A 33 6.50 20.05 4.46
CA SER A 33 6.80 18.64 4.72
C SER A 33 7.55 17.94 3.61
N THR A 34 7.24 18.26 2.35
CA THR A 34 7.71 17.47 1.20
C THR A 34 8.70 18.20 0.31
N GLN A 35 8.74 19.54 0.35
CA GLN A 35 9.48 20.40 -0.60
C GLN A 35 9.16 20.09 -2.09
N GLY A 36 8.02 19.42 -2.37
CA GLY A 36 7.69 18.92 -3.70
C GLY A 36 8.44 17.65 -4.12
N GLU A 37 9.03 16.92 -3.18
CA GLU A 37 9.82 15.68 -3.38
C GLU A 37 9.08 14.43 -2.88
N ASN A 38 7.75 14.37 -3.08
CA ASN A 38 6.94 13.20 -2.77
C ASN A 38 5.92 12.95 -3.89
N ILE A 39 6.07 11.85 -4.64
CA ILE A 39 5.22 11.52 -5.81
C ILE A 39 3.72 11.49 -5.48
N ALA A 40 3.37 11.08 -4.25
CA ALA A 40 1.99 11.03 -3.81
C ALA A 40 1.43 12.45 -3.58
N LEU A 41 2.19 13.35 -2.97
CA LEU A 41 1.70 14.64 -2.48
C LEU A 41 2.01 15.84 -3.39
N MET A 42 2.98 15.73 -4.32
CA MET A 42 3.38 16.85 -5.17
C MET A 42 2.33 17.26 -6.22
N HIS A 43 2.36 18.54 -6.60
CA HIS A 43 1.56 19.11 -7.69
C HIS A 43 1.80 18.43 -9.04
N GLU A 44 0.83 18.57 -9.95
CA GLU A 44 0.99 18.07 -11.32
C GLU A 44 2.00 18.95 -12.09
N GLY A 45 3.04 18.34 -12.64
CA GLY A 45 4.08 19.05 -13.38
C GLY A 45 5.07 18.08 -14.04
N PRO A 46 6.10 18.59 -14.75
CA PRO A 46 7.06 17.76 -15.48
C PRO A 46 7.73 16.68 -14.61
N LYS A 47 8.19 17.04 -13.39
CA LYS A 47 8.82 16.10 -12.44
C LYS A 47 7.87 14.95 -12.07
N TRP A 48 6.67 15.29 -11.59
CA TRP A 48 5.63 14.30 -11.26
C TRP A 48 5.28 13.37 -12.44
N ARG A 49 5.19 13.90 -13.66
CA ARG A 49 4.90 13.10 -14.86
C ARG A 49 6.04 12.11 -15.15
N ALA A 50 7.29 12.53 -15.00
CA ALA A 50 8.46 11.69 -15.24
C ALA A 50 8.62 10.61 -14.15
N GLU A 51 8.51 10.97 -12.86
CA GLU A 51 8.48 10.01 -11.74
C GLU A 51 7.36 8.98 -11.89
N ARG A 52 6.14 9.42 -12.23
CA ARG A 52 5.00 8.51 -12.42
C ARG A 52 5.17 7.62 -13.66
N LYS A 53 5.82 8.10 -14.72
CA LYS A 53 6.16 7.29 -15.91
C LYS A 53 7.18 6.20 -15.56
N ILE A 54 8.19 6.51 -14.75
CA ILE A 54 9.16 5.54 -14.22
C ILE A 54 8.44 4.49 -13.36
N ALA A 55 7.68 4.91 -12.36
CA ALA A 55 6.98 4.00 -11.46
C ALA A 55 5.97 3.11 -12.21
N ALA A 56 5.17 3.68 -13.11
CA ALA A 56 4.16 2.93 -13.87
C ALA A 56 4.77 1.94 -14.86
N SER A 57 5.94 2.21 -15.44
CA SER A 57 6.62 1.28 -16.34
C SER A 57 7.38 0.18 -15.58
N TYR A 58 7.98 0.50 -14.42
CA TYR A 58 8.69 -0.47 -13.60
C TYR A 58 7.74 -1.44 -12.88
N PHE A 59 6.59 -0.96 -12.39
CA PHE A 59 5.52 -1.78 -11.80
C PHE A 59 4.44 -2.20 -12.82
N ALA A 60 4.78 -2.26 -14.11
CA ALA A 60 3.88 -2.77 -15.13
C ALA A 60 3.68 -4.30 -14.97
N PRO A 61 2.48 -4.86 -15.26
CA PRO A 61 2.19 -6.29 -15.14
C PRO A 61 3.28 -7.19 -15.71
N LYS A 62 3.72 -6.94 -16.96
CA LYS A 62 4.77 -7.71 -17.63
C LYS A 62 6.03 -7.90 -16.78
N LYS A 63 6.48 -6.87 -16.05
CA LYS A 63 7.70 -6.90 -15.24
C LYS A 63 7.47 -7.52 -13.86
N LEU A 64 6.28 -7.33 -13.30
CA LEU A 64 5.86 -7.98 -12.06
C LEU A 64 5.69 -9.49 -12.25
N ASP A 65 5.23 -9.92 -13.44
CA ASP A 65 4.99 -11.32 -13.78
C ASP A 65 6.26 -12.04 -14.29
N SER A 66 7.32 -11.30 -14.63
CA SER A 66 8.66 -11.84 -14.96
C SER A 66 9.69 -11.62 -13.84
N ASP A 67 10.29 -10.45 -13.79
CA ASP A 67 11.56 -10.20 -13.10
C ASP A 67 11.38 -10.15 -11.58
N LEU A 68 10.28 -9.51 -11.15
CA LEU A 68 9.96 -9.28 -9.74
C LEU A 68 9.08 -10.39 -9.14
N LYS A 69 8.60 -11.33 -9.97
CA LYS A 69 7.72 -12.44 -9.56
C LYS A 69 8.36 -13.28 -8.44
N LEU A 70 9.62 -13.66 -8.64
CA LEU A 70 10.36 -14.50 -7.69
C LEU A 70 10.67 -13.76 -6.38
N VAL A 71 10.79 -12.43 -6.40
CA VAL A 71 10.96 -11.63 -5.18
C VAL A 71 9.72 -11.74 -4.30
N GLN A 72 8.53 -11.59 -4.90
CA GLN A 72 7.27 -11.75 -4.18
C GLN A 72 7.08 -13.20 -3.69
N GLU A 73 7.38 -14.19 -4.53
CA GLU A 73 7.24 -15.61 -4.15
C GLU A 73 8.17 -15.98 -2.99
N ALA A 74 9.43 -15.57 -3.03
CA ALA A 74 10.42 -15.87 -2.00
C ALA A 74 10.11 -15.19 -0.66
N GLU A 75 9.75 -13.90 -0.68
CA GLU A 75 9.38 -13.17 0.54
C GLU A 75 8.10 -13.69 1.18
N ILE A 76 7.14 -14.16 0.37
CA ILE A 76 5.88 -14.68 0.89
C ILE A 76 6.05 -16.12 1.40
N ALA A 77 6.85 -16.97 0.74
CA ALA A 77 7.23 -18.27 1.30
C ALA A 77 7.90 -18.10 2.68
N ARG A 78 8.79 -17.11 2.80
CA ARG A 78 9.38 -16.72 4.09
C ARG A 78 8.35 -16.24 5.11
N LEU A 79 7.38 -15.41 4.72
CA LEU A 79 6.29 -14.99 5.61
C LEU A 79 5.51 -16.21 6.13
N MET A 80 5.15 -17.13 5.23
CA MET A 80 4.40 -18.33 5.58
C MET A 80 5.17 -19.22 6.57
N HIS A 81 6.48 -19.38 6.38
CA HIS A 81 7.37 -20.04 7.34
C HIS A 81 7.45 -19.29 8.69
N ASP A 82 7.61 -17.96 8.69
CA ASP A 82 7.63 -17.16 9.92
C ASP A 82 6.26 -17.18 10.65
N LEU A 83 5.13 -17.33 9.95
CA LEU A 83 3.81 -17.54 10.55
C LEU A 83 3.65 -18.93 11.18
N LEU A 84 4.31 -19.95 10.62
CA LEU A 84 4.31 -21.32 11.16
C LEU A 84 5.19 -21.42 12.41
N GLU A 85 6.42 -20.91 12.35
CA GLU A 85 7.43 -21.11 13.39
C GLU A 85 7.43 -20.01 14.46
N LYS A 86 6.91 -18.81 14.15
CA LYS A 86 6.86 -17.64 15.07
C LYS A 86 5.48 -16.94 15.04
N PRO A 87 4.34 -17.65 15.17
CA PRO A 87 2.99 -17.10 14.98
C PRO A 87 2.68 -15.88 15.85
N THR A 88 3.25 -15.78 17.05
CA THR A 88 3.07 -14.63 17.95
C THR A 88 3.67 -13.33 17.43
N LYS A 89 4.61 -13.39 16.47
CA LYS A 89 5.26 -12.25 15.83
C LYS A 89 4.66 -11.87 14.47
N PHE A 90 3.50 -12.41 14.11
CA PHE A 90 2.89 -12.22 12.78
C PHE A 90 2.83 -10.75 12.31
N ARG A 91 2.62 -9.78 13.23
CA ARG A 91 2.63 -8.33 12.91
C ARG A 91 4.00 -7.85 12.43
N GLU A 92 5.08 -8.23 13.12
CA GLU A 92 6.46 -7.99 12.69
C GLU A 92 6.74 -8.70 11.36
N SER A 93 6.34 -9.98 11.23
CA SER A 93 6.59 -10.78 10.02
C SER A 93 5.92 -10.19 8.78
N VAL A 94 4.63 -9.81 8.86
CA VAL A 94 3.90 -9.15 7.77
C VAL A 94 4.57 -7.81 7.42
N LYS A 95 4.83 -6.96 8.42
CA LYS A 95 5.45 -5.64 8.22
C LYS A 95 6.86 -5.72 7.62
N ARG A 96 7.67 -6.70 8.04
CA ARG A 96 8.99 -7.01 7.47
C ARG A 96 8.87 -7.49 6.03
N THR A 97 7.90 -8.36 5.74
CA THR A 97 7.73 -8.97 4.40
C THR A 97 7.43 -7.91 3.34
N THR A 98 6.46 -7.03 3.58
CA THR A 98 6.09 -6.00 2.59
C THR A 98 7.20 -4.97 2.43
N ALA A 99 7.88 -4.60 3.52
CA ALA A 99 9.07 -3.75 3.49
C ALA A 99 10.24 -4.39 2.73
N SER A 100 10.45 -5.70 2.87
CA SER A 100 11.50 -6.44 2.16
C SER A 100 11.21 -6.56 0.66
N VAL A 101 9.95 -6.86 0.27
CA VAL A 101 9.54 -6.84 -1.14
C VAL A 101 9.82 -5.47 -1.77
N ALA A 102 9.49 -4.38 -1.07
CA ALA A 102 9.80 -3.03 -1.52
C ALA A 102 11.32 -2.74 -1.56
N SER A 103 12.08 -3.13 -0.53
CA SER A 103 13.54 -2.93 -0.42
C SER A 103 14.31 -3.67 -1.53
N ILE A 104 13.95 -4.93 -1.81
CA ILE A 104 14.55 -5.70 -2.90
C ILE A 104 14.22 -5.04 -4.24
N THR A 105 12.94 -4.75 -4.48
CA THR A 105 12.47 -4.21 -5.76
C THR A 105 13.03 -2.81 -6.08
N ILE A 106 13.19 -1.95 -5.07
CA ILE A 106 13.57 -0.55 -5.25
C ILE A 106 15.08 -0.33 -5.09
N TYR A 107 15.71 -0.97 -4.10
CA TYR A 107 17.11 -0.75 -3.71
C TYR A 107 18.01 -1.99 -3.88
N GLY A 108 17.43 -3.17 -4.12
CA GLY A 108 18.17 -4.42 -4.24
C GLY A 108 18.68 -4.95 -2.90
N HIS A 109 17.97 -4.72 -1.78
CA HIS A 109 18.37 -5.25 -0.47
C HIS A 109 17.24 -5.98 0.26
N LEU A 110 17.60 -7.07 0.92
CA LEU A 110 16.76 -7.87 1.81
C LEU A 110 16.52 -7.15 3.15
N ALA A 111 15.33 -7.33 3.70
CA ALA A 111 15.10 -7.11 5.13
C ALA A 111 15.11 -8.47 5.87
N PRO A 112 16.29 -8.94 6.34
CA PRO A 112 16.44 -10.27 6.95
C PRO A 112 15.65 -10.43 8.25
N ASP A 113 15.41 -9.37 9.00
CA ASP A 113 14.60 -9.38 10.21
C ASP A 113 14.08 -7.96 10.51
N TRP A 114 13.29 -7.82 11.57
CA TRP A 114 12.68 -6.56 11.98
C TRP A 114 13.68 -5.48 12.41
N GLY A 115 14.86 -5.87 12.90
CA GLY A 115 15.97 -4.98 13.24
C GLY A 115 16.78 -4.49 12.05
N SER A 116 16.52 -5.00 10.83
CA SER A 116 17.13 -4.47 9.61
C SER A 116 16.59 -3.06 9.29
N PHE A 117 17.49 -2.16 8.89
CA PHE A 117 17.14 -0.86 8.30
C PHE A 117 16.05 -0.99 7.23
N TRP A 118 16.18 -2.01 6.37
CA TRP A 118 15.25 -2.31 5.27
C TRP A 118 13.86 -2.81 5.72
N ALA A 119 13.69 -3.12 7.02
CA ALA A 119 12.39 -3.39 7.65
C ALA A 119 11.85 -2.15 8.39
N TYR A 120 12.60 -1.58 9.34
CA TYR A 120 12.04 -0.59 10.26
C TYR A 120 11.97 0.84 9.70
N ALA A 121 12.88 1.24 8.80
CA ALA A 121 13.07 2.65 8.43
C ALA A 121 11.81 3.29 7.81
N VAL A 122 11.04 2.49 7.05
CA VAL A 122 9.78 2.93 6.45
C VAL A 122 8.71 3.28 7.49
N TYR A 123 8.69 2.59 8.64
CA TYR A 123 7.73 2.85 9.71
C TYR A 123 8.11 4.11 10.52
N ILE A 124 9.40 4.44 10.61
CA ILE A 124 9.86 5.74 11.13
C ILE A 124 9.40 6.88 10.20
N ALA A 125 9.56 6.72 8.88
CA ALA A 125 9.10 7.71 7.91
C ALA A 125 7.56 7.86 7.89
N MET A 126 6.80 6.77 8.08
CA MET A 126 5.33 6.81 8.16
C MET A 126 4.80 7.43 9.47
N ASP A 127 5.42 7.14 10.61
CA ASP A 127 5.09 7.81 11.87
C ASP A 127 5.35 9.33 11.78
N ALA A 128 6.49 9.72 11.21
CA ALA A 128 6.87 11.10 11.01
C ALA A 128 5.95 11.85 10.04
N ILE A 129 5.53 11.23 8.91
CA ILE A 129 4.59 11.87 7.98
C ILE A 129 3.20 12.04 8.62
N SER A 130 2.72 11.03 9.37
CA SER A 130 1.41 11.10 10.04
C SER A 130 1.35 12.31 10.98
N LYS A 131 2.33 12.43 11.89
CA LYS A 131 2.43 13.54 12.86
C LYS A 131 2.62 14.92 12.22
N ALA A 132 3.02 14.98 10.94
CA ALA A 132 3.28 16.22 10.21
C ALA A 132 2.06 16.72 9.41
N ILE A 133 1.32 15.82 8.74
CA ILE A 133 0.27 16.21 7.75
C ILE A 133 -1.12 15.59 7.99
N GLU A 134 -1.32 14.81 9.06
CA GLU A 134 -2.65 14.32 9.41
C GLU A 134 -3.62 15.48 9.69
N PRO A 135 -4.84 15.47 9.11
CA PRO A 135 -5.83 16.53 9.31
C PRO A 135 -6.13 16.80 10.79
N GLY A 136 -6.10 18.07 11.19
CA GLY A 136 -6.33 18.48 12.58
C GLY A 136 -5.08 18.55 13.46
N THR A 137 -3.96 17.93 13.05
CA THR A 137 -2.69 18.02 13.79
C THR A 137 -1.95 19.36 13.61
N TYR A 138 -2.41 20.20 12.67
CA TYR A 138 -1.80 21.47 12.29
C TYR A 138 -2.82 22.59 12.08
N LEU A 139 -2.31 23.83 12.08
CA LEU A 139 -3.14 25.03 11.93
C LEU A 139 -3.72 25.13 10.50
N PRO A 140 -5.02 25.45 10.34
CA PRO A 140 -5.69 25.61 9.04
C PRO A 140 -5.29 26.93 8.36
N VAL A 141 -4.00 27.05 8.01
CA VAL A 141 -3.39 28.29 7.50
C VAL A 141 -3.89 28.72 6.13
N ASP A 142 -4.41 27.80 5.32
CA ASP A 142 -4.92 28.10 3.98
C ASP A 142 -6.41 28.50 4.00
N GLN A 143 -7.14 28.13 5.06
CA GLN A 143 -8.48 28.67 5.38
C GLN A 143 -8.37 30.01 6.14
N PHE A 144 -7.36 30.17 6.99
CA PHE A 144 -7.13 31.37 7.81
C PHE A 144 -5.70 31.91 7.62
N PRO A 145 -5.42 32.67 6.54
CA PRO A 145 -4.07 33.13 6.19
C PRO A 145 -3.34 33.95 7.27
N ILE A 146 -4.07 34.56 8.21
CA ILE A 146 -3.49 35.27 9.36
C ILE A 146 -2.61 34.35 10.23
N LEU A 147 -2.91 33.05 10.29
CA LEU A 147 -2.13 32.06 11.04
C LEU A 147 -0.71 31.86 10.45
N LYS A 148 -0.47 32.27 9.20
CA LYS A 148 0.86 32.26 8.57
C LYS A 148 1.84 33.25 9.20
N LEU A 149 1.33 34.23 9.96
CA LEU A 149 2.14 35.22 10.69
C LEU A 149 2.70 34.69 12.02
N ILE A 150 2.26 33.52 12.49
CA ILE A 150 2.75 32.92 13.74
C ILE A 150 4.23 32.53 13.54
N PRO A 151 5.17 33.08 14.32
CA PRO A 151 6.60 32.76 14.20
C PRO A 151 6.87 31.28 14.40
N ASP A 152 7.79 30.71 13.62
CA ASP A 152 8.09 29.27 13.60
C ASP A 152 8.34 28.68 15.00
N ARG A 153 9.03 29.41 15.89
CA ARG A 153 9.28 29.01 17.29
C ARG A 153 8.02 28.75 18.14
N TRP A 154 6.86 29.23 17.71
CA TRP A 154 5.56 29.05 18.38
C TRP A 154 4.59 28.20 17.54
N ASN A 155 5.01 27.73 16.36
CA ASN A 155 4.25 26.88 15.46
C ASN A 155 4.88 25.48 15.44
N GLU A 156 4.66 24.71 16.50
CA GLU A 156 5.16 23.33 16.63
C GLU A 156 4.76 22.45 15.41
N PRO A 157 3.53 22.46 14.88
CA PRO A 157 3.19 21.67 13.69
C PRO A 157 4.05 22.01 12.46
N LYS A 158 4.42 23.29 12.26
CA LYS A 158 5.34 23.70 11.19
C LYS A 158 6.78 23.22 11.44
N GLN A 159 7.21 23.13 12.70
CA GLN A 159 8.49 22.53 13.05
C GLN A 159 8.48 21.01 12.77
N ARG A 160 7.40 20.30 13.13
CA ARG A 160 7.25 18.86 12.83
C ARG A 160 7.33 18.57 11.33
N CYS A 161 6.79 19.44 10.46
CA CYS A 161 6.95 19.29 9.00
C CYS A 161 8.38 19.42 8.51
N LYS A 162 9.12 20.44 8.99
CA LYS A 162 10.54 20.58 8.64
C LYS A 162 11.34 19.37 9.12
N GLN A 163 11.05 18.88 10.32
CA GLN A 163 11.68 17.69 10.86
C GLN A 163 11.34 16.44 10.05
N PHE A 164 10.08 16.27 9.62
CA PHE A 164 9.70 15.17 8.72
C PHE A 164 10.50 15.21 7.41
N TYR A 165 10.63 16.38 6.76
CA TYR A 165 11.42 16.49 5.53
C TYR A 165 12.88 16.04 5.73
N VAL A 166 13.51 16.48 6.83
CA VAL A 166 14.87 16.08 7.21
C VAL A 166 14.94 14.58 7.48
N THR A 167 14.09 14.04 8.35
CA THR A 167 14.07 12.62 8.71
C THR A 167 13.83 11.71 7.50
N MET A 168 12.90 12.09 6.61
CA MET A 168 12.62 11.35 5.37
C MET A 168 13.83 11.38 4.43
N THR A 169 14.43 12.55 4.24
CA THR A 169 15.63 12.75 3.42
C THR A 169 16.83 11.96 3.95
N ASP A 170 17.11 12.03 5.25
CA ASP A 170 18.24 11.35 5.88
C ASP A 170 18.11 9.83 5.76
N ILE A 171 16.92 9.27 5.99
CA ILE A 171 16.63 7.85 5.81
C ILE A 171 16.93 7.41 4.37
N TRP A 172 16.42 8.12 3.35
CA TRP A 172 16.59 7.67 1.97
C TRP A 172 17.98 8.01 1.38
N ASN A 173 18.69 8.97 1.96
CA ASN A 173 20.13 9.15 1.73
C ASN A 173 20.93 7.98 2.31
N GLU A 174 20.63 7.51 3.52
CA GLU A 174 21.28 6.31 4.10
C GLU A 174 20.99 5.06 3.25
N ALA A 175 19.75 4.89 2.78
CA ALA A 175 19.38 3.83 1.84
C ALA A 175 20.22 3.89 0.56
N ARG A 176 20.46 5.09 0.03
CA ARG A 176 21.31 5.30 -1.15
C ARG A 176 22.77 4.99 -0.86
N ASP A 177 23.32 5.43 0.26
CA ASP A 177 24.72 5.19 0.65
C ASP A 177 25.01 3.69 0.85
N ARG A 178 24.04 2.93 1.37
CA ARG A 178 24.08 1.45 1.46
C ARG A 178 24.17 0.82 0.07
N VAL A 179 23.37 1.27 -0.89
CA VAL A 179 23.40 0.79 -2.29
C VAL A 179 24.68 1.19 -3.02
N GLU A 180 25.16 2.42 -2.84
CA GLU A 180 26.47 2.86 -3.38
C GLU A 180 27.62 2.02 -2.84
N THR A 181 27.60 1.69 -1.54
CA THR A 181 28.59 0.82 -0.89
C THR A 181 28.58 -0.58 -1.50
N ARG A 182 27.38 -1.18 -1.67
CA ARG A 182 27.20 -2.45 -2.38
C ARG A 182 27.79 -2.39 -3.79
N ARG A 183 27.38 -1.40 -4.59
CA ARG A 183 27.80 -1.25 -6.00
C ARG A 183 29.32 -1.06 -6.15
N ARG A 184 29.96 -0.33 -5.24
CA ARG A 184 31.43 -0.15 -5.20
C ARG A 184 32.18 -1.46 -4.93
N ASN A 185 31.58 -2.40 -4.20
CA ASN A 185 32.12 -3.73 -3.97
C ASN A 185 31.92 -4.69 -5.17
N GLY A 186 31.37 -4.20 -6.29
CA GLY A 186 31.15 -4.98 -7.52
C GLY A 186 29.82 -5.75 -7.56
N ASP A 187 29.00 -5.65 -6.50
CA ASP A 187 27.72 -6.33 -6.41
C ASP A 187 26.62 -5.58 -7.16
N LYS A 188 26.27 -6.12 -8.34
CA LYS A 188 25.21 -5.64 -9.22
C LYS A 188 23.95 -6.47 -9.04
N ARG A 189 22.83 -5.77 -8.81
CA ARG A 189 21.50 -6.37 -8.58
C ARG A 189 20.47 -5.73 -9.52
N ASP A 190 19.37 -6.42 -9.81
CA ASP A 190 18.24 -5.83 -10.56
C ASP A 190 17.30 -5.11 -9.60
N SER A 191 17.50 -3.81 -9.43
CA SER A 191 16.60 -2.94 -8.68
C SER A 191 16.28 -1.68 -9.47
N LEU A 192 15.22 -0.97 -9.08
CA LEU A 192 14.85 0.31 -9.71
C LEU A 192 16.00 1.33 -9.61
N LEU A 193 16.66 1.43 -8.45
CA LEU A 193 17.79 2.33 -8.26
C LEU A 193 18.99 1.92 -9.12
N ASP A 194 19.39 0.64 -9.15
CA ASP A 194 20.51 0.19 -10.01
C ASP A 194 20.28 0.59 -11.47
N LYS A 195 19.06 0.38 -12.00
CA LYS A 195 18.72 0.75 -13.40
C LYS A 195 18.64 2.25 -13.67
N LEU A 196 18.30 3.06 -12.67
CA LEU A 196 18.33 4.52 -12.78
C LEU A 196 19.78 5.04 -12.77
N LEU A 197 20.70 4.37 -12.07
CA LEU A 197 22.12 4.73 -12.01
C LEU A 197 22.93 4.20 -13.20
N GLU A 198 22.46 3.14 -13.86
CA GLU A 198 23.07 2.58 -15.07
C GLU A 198 22.48 3.19 -16.37
N GLU A 199 21.55 4.14 -16.24
CA GLU A 199 20.77 4.76 -17.32
C GLU A 199 19.92 3.79 -18.18
N ASP A 200 19.76 2.54 -17.75
CA ASP A 200 18.78 1.56 -18.27
C ASP A 200 17.35 2.14 -18.24
N ILE A 201 17.04 2.93 -17.21
CA ILE A 201 15.82 3.71 -17.09
C ILE A 201 16.21 5.19 -17.09
N LYS A 202 15.72 5.93 -18.09
CA LYS A 202 15.97 7.38 -18.20
C LYS A 202 14.76 8.17 -17.71
N CYS A 203 15.04 9.21 -16.93
CA CYS A 203 14.04 10.21 -16.55
C CYS A 203 13.94 11.29 -17.63
N ASP A 204 12.73 11.77 -17.91
CA ASP A 204 12.50 12.88 -18.85
C ASP A 204 12.93 14.24 -18.25
N VAL A 205 13.31 14.27 -16.97
CA VAL A 205 13.74 15.45 -16.20
C VAL A 205 14.94 15.05 -15.34
N PRO A 206 16.03 15.84 -15.23
CA PRO A 206 17.13 15.51 -14.34
C PRO A 206 16.68 15.51 -12.88
N PHE A 207 17.09 14.48 -12.13
CA PHE A 207 16.94 14.45 -10.67
C PHE A 207 18.18 15.07 -9.99
N SER A 208 17.97 15.78 -8.89
CA SER A 208 19.05 15.95 -7.90
C SER A 208 19.27 14.65 -7.12
N TYR A 209 20.35 14.59 -6.32
CA TYR A 209 20.61 13.43 -5.44
C TYR A 209 19.42 13.18 -4.49
N THR A 210 18.97 14.24 -3.83
CA THR A 210 17.87 14.21 -2.85
C THR A 210 16.53 13.89 -3.52
N ASP A 211 16.21 14.53 -4.66
CA ASP A 211 14.98 14.25 -5.41
C ASP A 211 14.83 12.76 -5.74
N LEU A 212 15.90 12.13 -6.25
CA LEU A 212 15.89 10.73 -6.61
C LEU A 212 15.68 9.83 -5.38
N ASN A 213 16.40 10.11 -4.29
CA ASN A 213 16.31 9.31 -3.08
C ASN A 213 14.91 9.43 -2.44
N ASN A 214 14.35 10.65 -2.37
CA ASN A 214 13.02 10.92 -1.84
C ASN A 214 11.89 10.38 -2.73
N PHE A 215 12.06 10.39 -4.06
CA PHE A 215 11.15 9.71 -5.00
C PHE A 215 11.09 8.20 -4.73
N LEU A 216 12.24 7.54 -4.65
CA LEU A 216 12.34 6.09 -4.38
C LEU A 216 11.83 5.75 -2.98
N GLY A 217 12.12 6.59 -1.99
CA GLY A 217 11.60 6.46 -0.63
C GLY A 217 10.09 6.58 -0.56
N GLY A 218 9.50 7.51 -1.31
CA GLY A 218 8.04 7.63 -1.45
C GLY A 218 7.38 6.39 -2.09
N LEU A 219 8.06 5.73 -3.04
CA LEU A 219 7.61 4.44 -3.58
C LEU A 219 7.72 3.32 -2.54
N HIS A 220 8.81 3.28 -1.77
CA HIS A 220 9.04 2.29 -0.72
C HIS A 220 8.00 2.39 0.40
N MET A 221 7.76 3.61 0.90
CA MET A 221 6.66 3.95 1.80
C MET A 221 5.31 3.45 1.28
N GLY A 222 4.97 3.81 0.04
CA GLY A 222 3.71 3.40 -0.58
C GLY A 222 3.54 1.88 -0.68
N ALA A 223 4.60 1.15 -1.05
CA ALA A 223 4.53 -0.30 -1.25
C ALA A 223 4.53 -1.10 0.07
N SER A 224 5.20 -0.61 1.11
CA SER A 224 5.43 -1.36 2.36
C SER A 224 4.24 -1.31 3.32
N ASP A 225 3.94 -0.13 3.86
CA ASP A 225 3.04 0.02 5.00
C ASP A 225 1.57 -0.15 4.61
N THR A 226 1.18 0.32 3.42
CA THR A 226 -0.20 0.15 2.92
C THR A 226 -0.55 -1.32 2.69
N THR A 227 0.40 -2.10 2.16
CA THR A 227 0.24 -3.55 1.97
C THR A 227 0.19 -4.27 3.31
N ALA A 228 1.05 -3.92 4.27
CA ALA A 228 1.02 -4.51 5.60
C ALA A 228 -0.31 -4.21 6.32
N THR A 229 -0.77 -2.96 6.25
CA THR A 229 -2.07 -2.52 6.79
C THR A 229 -3.22 -3.35 6.22
N ALA A 230 -3.31 -3.48 4.90
CA ALA A 230 -4.36 -4.27 4.25
C ALA A 230 -4.29 -5.76 4.63
N THR A 231 -3.09 -6.34 4.70
CA THR A 231 -2.88 -7.73 5.13
C THR A 231 -3.30 -7.95 6.59
N LEU A 232 -2.90 -7.06 7.51
CA LEU A 232 -3.27 -7.14 8.93
C LEU A 232 -4.78 -6.93 9.13
N THR A 233 -5.40 -6.02 8.40
CA THR A 233 -6.86 -5.86 8.38
C THR A 233 -7.55 -7.14 7.91
N SER A 234 -7.04 -7.76 6.84
CA SER A 234 -7.58 -9.02 6.31
C SER A 234 -7.47 -10.16 7.33
N ILE A 235 -6.31 -10.31 8.00
CA ILE A 235 -6.11 -11.31 9.06
C ILE A 235 -7.11 -11.11 10.21
N LEU A 236 -7.35 -9.86 10.64
CA LEU A 236 -8.30 -9.52 11.71
C LEU A 236 -9.75 -9.90 11.34
N PHE A 237 -10.21 -9.49 10.16
CA PHE A 237 -11.57 -9.79 9.69
C PHE A 237 -11.76 -11.29 9.44
N LEU A 238 -10.80 -11.97 8.81
CA LEU A 238 -10.86 -13.42 8.65
C LEU A 238 -10.96 -14.12 10.01
N ALA A 239 -10.10 -13.79 10.98
CA ALA A 239 -10.11 -14.39 12.31
C ALA A 239 -11.45 -14.19 13.07
N LYS A 240 -12.13 -13.07 12.85
CA LYS A 240 -13.46 -12.78 13.42
C LYS A 240 -14.59 -13.51 12.70
N HIS A 241 -14.44 -13.75 11.40
CA HIS A 241 -15.48 -14.31 10.51
C HIS A 241 -15.05 -15.66 9.90
N PRO A 242 -14.98 -16.74 10.70
CA PRO A 242 -14.54 -18.06 10.24
C PRO A 242 -15.43 -18.62 9.10
N GLU A 243 -16.69 -18.22 8.99
CA GLU A 243 -17.60 -18.61 7.91
C GLU A 243 -17.10 -18.22 6.52
N PHE A 244 -16.40 -17.11 6.37
CA PHE A 244 -15.77 -16.71 5.10
C PHE A 244 -14.39 -17.34 4.91
N GLN A 245 -13.68 -17.68 6.00
CA GLN A 245 -12.48 -18.51 5.89
C GLN A 245 -12.81 -19.88 5.28
N GLU A 246 -13.84 -20.58 5.76
CA GLU A 246 -14.17 -21.91 5.26
C GLU A 246 -14.68 -21.88 3.80
N LYS A 247 -15.43 -20.85 3.40
CA LYS A 247 -15.83 -20.63 1.99
C LYS A 247 -14.61 -20.44 1.08
N ALA A 248 -13.68 -19.55 1.46
CA ALA A 248 -12.49 -19.28 0.67
C ALA A 248 -11.54 -20.49 0.63
N ARG A 249 -11.46 -21.28 1.71
CA ARG A 249 -10.74 -22.57 1.72
C ARG A 249 -11.31 -23.57 0.75
N ALA A 250 -12.63 -23.77 0.73
CA ALA A 250 -13.24 -24.75 -0.16
C ALA A 250 -12.90 -24.48 -1.64
N GLU A 251 -12.77 -23.21 -2.02
CA GLU A 251 -12.33 -22.81 -3.36
C GLU A 251 -10.82 -22.99 -3.58
N LEU A 252 -9.98 -22.62 -2.61
CA LEU A 252 -8.52 -22.85 -2.68
C LEU A 252 -8.15 -24.33 -2.72
N ASP A 253 -8.85 -25.18 -1.95
CA ASP A 253 -8.69 -26.64 -1.96
C ASP A 253 -9.06 -27.23 -3.33
N ARG A 254 -10.13 -26.72 -3.95
CA ARG A 254 -10.58 -27.11 -5.30
C ARG A 254 -9.56 -26.74 -6.38
N LEU A 255 -8.85 -25.61 -6.23
CA LEU A 255 -7.91 -25.07 -7.23
C LEU A 255 -6.46 -25.55 -7.04
N CYS A 256 -6.01 -25.69 -5.79
CA CYS A 256 -4.60 -25.94 -5.44
C CYS A 256 -4.37 -27.35 -4.84
N GLY A 257 -5.39 -27.96 -4.23
CA GLY A 257 -5.24 -29.18 -3.44
C GLY A 257 -4.30 -28.99 -2.24
N THR A 258 -3.78 -30.08 -1.70
CA THR A 258 -2.84 -30.07 -0.55
C THR A 258 -1.37 -30.14 -0.92
N GLU A 259 -1.03 -30.25 -2.22
CA GLU A 259 0.34 -30.59 -2.66
C GLU A 259 1.18 -29.41 -3.16
N ARG A 260 0.62 -28.19 -3.19
CA ARG A 260 1.32 -26.96 -3.56
C ARG A 260 0.70 -25.74 -2.92
N VAL A 261 1.50 -24.71 -2.65
CA VAL A 261 0.99 -23.38 -2.32
C VAL A 261 0.28 -22.72 -3.54
N PRO A 262 -0.73 -21.86 -3.31
CA PRO A 262 -1.26 -20.96 -4.34
C PRO A 262 -0.18 -20.08 -4.98
N LYS A 263 -0.23 -19.95 -6.31
CA LYS A 263 0.72 -19.17 -7.14
C LYS A 263 -0.07 -18.17 -7.97
N TRP A 264 0.56 -17.06 -8.41
CA TRP A 264 -0.14 -15.99 -9.15
C TRP A 264 -0.89 -16.47 -10.42
N THR A 265 -0.52 -17.62 -10.99
CA THR A 265 -1.26 -18.28 -12.08
C THR A 265 -2.67 -18.74 -11.70
N ASP A 266 -2.99 -18.83 -10.42
CA ASP A 266 -4.33 -19.13 -9.91
C ASP A 266 -5.18 -17.85 -9.71
N PHE A 267 -4.63 -16.65 -10.01
CA PHE A 267 -5.22 -15.35 -9.65
C PHE A 267 -6.61 -15.11 -10.22
N ASP A 268 -6.93 -15.61 -11.42
CA ASP A 268 -8.14 -15.34 -12.23
C ASP A 268 -9.50 -15.69 -11.52
N ASN A 269 -9.50 -15.82 -10.20
CA ASN A 269 -10.58 -16.25 -9.32
C ASN A 269 -10.76 -15.43 -7.99
N LEU A 270 -9.92 -14.45 -7.54
CA LEU A 270 -10.04 -13.78 -6.17
C LEU A 270 -9.51 -12.28 -6.00
N PRO A 271 -10.13 -11.32 -5.24
CA PRO A 271 -9.72 -9.84 -5.13
C PRO A 271 -9.73 -9.05 -3.73
N ILE A 272 -8.96 -7.91 -3.49
CA ILE A 272 -8.98 -6.92 -2.27
C ILE A 272 -8.32 -5.45 -2.52
N PRO A 273 -8.56 -4.28 -1.80
CA PRO A 273 -8.06 -2.87 -2.19
C PRO A 273 -7.80 -1.60 -1.21
N ALA A 274 -6.97 -0.50 -1.52
CA ALA A 274 -6.83 0.87 -0.76
C ALA A 274 -6.21 2.22 -1.42
N GLY A 275 -6.46 3.54 -1.01
CA GLY A 275 -6.02 4.87 -1.71
C GLY A 275 -6.43 6.37 -1.25
N ILE A 276 -6.36 7.49 -2.08
CA ILE A 276 -6.06 8.98 -1.73
C ILE A 276 -6.78 10.22 -2.51
N PRO A 277 -6.90 11.53 -2.00
CA PRO A 277 -7.63 12.75 -2.57
C PRO A 277 -6.98 13.77 -3.60
N HIS A 278 -7.75 14.69 -4.25
CA HIS A 278 -7.41 15.50 -5.49
C HIS A 278 -7.63 17.06 -5.46
N ARG A 279 -7.25 17.80 -6.53
CA ARG A 279 -7.59 19.24 -6.83
C ARG A 279 -8.01 19.50 -8.29
N ALA A 280 -8.98 20.39 -8.50
CA ALA A 280 -9.42 20.92 -9.80
C ALA A 280 -8.51 22.06 -10.34
N LYS A 281 -8.17 22.02 -11.63
CA LYS A 281 -7.27 22.98 -12.30
C LYS A 281 -7.96 24.18 -12.93
N GLN A 282 -9.23 24.06 -13.30
CA GLN A 282 -10.00 25.08 -14.02
C GLN A 282 -11.48 25.00 -13.62
N ASP A 283 -12.23 26.07 -13.90
CA ASP A 283 -13.68 26.11 -13.70
C ASP A 283 -14.37 25.06 -14.58
N HIS A 284 -15.32 24.33 -14.01
CA HIS A 284 -16.11 23.34 -14.75
C HIS A 284 -17.52 23.19 -14.19
N TRP A 285 -18.53 23.03 -15.05
CA TRP A 285 -19.92 22.78 -14.63
C TRP A 285 -20.25 21.29 -14.64
N TYR A 286 -20.80 20.78 -13.54
CA TYR A 286 -21.25 19.40 -13.38
C TYR A 286 -22.68 19.38 -12.84
N ASP A 287 -23.63 18.78 -13.57
CA ASP A 287 -25.06 18.72 -13.22
C ASP A 287 -25.66 20.05 -12.71
N GLY A 288 -25.35 21.14 -13.41
CA GLY A 288 -25.83 22.49 -13.06
C GLY A 288 -25.12 23.15 -11.87
N MET A 289 -24.08 22.52 -11.30
CA MET A 289 -23.23 23.08 -10.24
C MET A 289 -21.87 23.50 -10.80
N LEU A 290 -21.40 24.70 -10.41
CA LEU A 290 -20.04 25.14 -10.73
C LEU A 290 -19.03 24.49 -9.76
N ILE A 291 -17.99 23.90 -10.31
CA ILE A 291 -16.75 23.50 -9.63
C ILE A 291 -15.68 24.55 -9.97
N PRO A 292 -15.34 25.48 -9.06
CA PRO A 292 -14.33 26.49 -9.33
C PRO A 292 -12.91 25.92 -9.43
N ALA A 293 -12.06 26.56 -10.23
CA ALA A 293 -10.63 26.34 -10.29
C ALA A 293 -9.99 26.43 -8.89
N GLY A 294 -9.00 25.58 -8.62
CA GLY A 294 -8.34 25.51 -7.31
C GLY A 294 -9.11 24.73 -6.24
N SER A 295 -10.37 24.31 -6.49
CA SER A 295 -11.14 23.51 -5.53
C SER A 295 -10.45 22.20 -5.18
N THR A 296 -10.21 21.97 -3.88
CA THR A 296 -9.91 20.63 -3.33
C THR A 296 -11.10 19.71 -3.57
N ILE A 297 -10.84 18.57 -4.23
CA ILE A 297 -11.81 17.53 -4.59
C ILE A 297 -11.48 16.27 -3.80
N PHE A 298 -12.40 15.83 -2.94
CA PHE A 298 -12.20 14.67 -2.08
C PHE A 298 -13.01 13.46 -2.59
N ILE A 299 -12.37 12.29 -2.69
CA ILE A 299 -13.06 11.01 -2.88
C ILE A 299 -13.29 10.42 -1.49
N PRO A 300 -14.54 10.35 -0.99
CA PRO A 300 -14.83 9.71 0.29
C PRO A 300 -14.86 8.19 0.12
N ALA A 301 -13.68 7.58 -0.07
CA ALA A 301 -13.56 6.15 -0.39
C ALA A 301 -14.29 5.25 0.62
N TYR A 302 -14.25 5.59 1.92
CA TYR A 302 -15.06 4.91 2.94
C TYR A 302 -16.55 4.93 2.59
N ALA A 303 -17.16 6.11 2.39
CA ALA A 303 -18.59 6.25 2.12
C ALA A 303 -19.01 5.61 0.78
N LEU A 304 -18.18 5.71 -0.26
CA LEU A 304 -18.44 5.07 -1.56
C LEU A 304 -18.35 3.54 -1.49
N ASN A 305 -17.46 3.00 -0.65
CA ASN A 305 -17.36 1.56 -0.40
C ASN A 305 -18.45 1.06 0.57
N HIS A 306 -19.01 1.94 1.41
CA HIS A 306 -20.12 1.65 2.35
C HIS A 306 -21.49 2.14 1.83
N SER A 307 -21.68 2.16 0.51
CA SER A 307 -22.95 2.55 -0.11
C SER A 307 -23.78 1.32 -0.49
N SER A 308 -25.10 1.49 -0.60
CA SER A 308 -25.97 0.45 -1.17
C SER A 308 -25.69 0.16 -2.66
N GLU A 309 -24.93 1.04 -3.33
CA GLU A 309 -24.44 0.84 -4.70
C GLU A 309 -23.17 -0.02 -4.77
N SER A 310 -22.42 -0.17 -3.66
CA SER A 310 -21.23 -1.03 -3.59
C SER A 310 -21.52 -2.41 -2.98
N SER A 311 -22.33 -2.47 -1.92
CA SER A 311 -22.82 -3.72 -1.33
C SER A 311 -24.29 -3.57 -0.93
N PRO A 312 -25.16 -4.59 -1.13
CA PRO A 312 -26.53 -4.58 -0.61
C PRO A 312 -26.61 -4.42 0.90
N ASP A 313 -25.57 -4.83 1.62
CA ASP A 313 -25.41 -4.66 3.07
C ASP A 313 -23.97 -4.19 3.36
N PRO A 314 -23.71 -2.88 3.35
CA PRO A 314 -22.36 -2.33 3.49
C PRO A 314 -21.84 -2.31 4.92
N SER A 315 -22.71 -2.55 5.92
CA SER A 315 -22.34 -2.53 7.35
C SER A 315 -21.85 -3.88 7.85
N ASN A 316 -22.15 -4.95 7.13
CA ASN A 316 -21.72 -6.32 7.45
C ASN A 316 -20.58 -6.78 6.53
N TYR A 317 -19.56 -7.40 7.12
CA TYR A 317 -18.49 -8.01 6.36
C TYR A 317 -19.02 -9.23 5.60
N ASN A 318 -19.11 -9.13 4.27
CA ASN A 318 -19.56 -10.22 3.41
C ASN A 318 -18.81 -10.18 2.06
N PRO A 319 -17.65 -10.85 1.91
CA PRO A 319 -16.88 -10.86 0.66
C PRO A 319 -17.62 -11.48 -0.53
N ASP A 320 -18.72 -12.23 -0.32
CA ASP A 320 -19.47 -12.88 -1.41
C ASP A 320 -20.01 -11.86 -2.45
N HIS A 321 -20.19 -10.59 -2.08
CA HIS A 321 -20.64 -9.55 -3.03
C HIS A 321 -19.65 -9.26 -4.16
N PHE A 322 -18.36 -9.63 -4.00
CA PHE A 322 -17.35 -9.51 -5.06
C PHE A 322 -17.33 -10.71 -6.03
N ILE A 323 -17.96 -11.85 -5.69
CA ILE A 323 -17.96 -13.07 -6.53
C ILE A 323 -18.33 -12.81 -8.00
N PRO A 324 -19.36 -11.98 -8.35
CA PRO A 324 -19.71 -11.70 -9.74
C PRO A 324 -18.62 -11.00 -10.57
N GLN A 325 -17.56 -10.49 -9.93
CA GLN A 325 -16.44 -9.79 -10.55
C GLN A 325 -15.08 -10.40 -10.19
N ALA A 326 -15.04 -11.54 -9.48
CA ALA A 326 -13.83 -12.09 -8.87
C ALA A 326 -12.77 -12.56 -9.88
N ASN A 327 -13.13 -12.69 -11.16
CA ASN A 327 -12.20 -13.05 -12.25
C ASN A 327 -11.53 -11.83 -12.92
N LYS A 328 -11.56 -10.65 -12.29
CA LYS A 328 -10.97 -9.41 -12.81
C LYS A 328 -10.09 -8.75 -11.74
N LEU A 329 -8.94 -8.24 -12.16
CA LEU A 329 -8.05 -7.43 -11.34
C LEU A 329 -8.72 -6.10 -10.93
N ALA A 330 -8.43 -5.57 -9.75
CA ALA A 330 -8.85 -4.20 -9.40
C ALA A 330 -8.36 -3.14 -10.42
N PRO A 331 -7.19 -3.30 -11.09
CA PRO A 331 -6.83 -2.54 -12.28
C PRO A 331 -7.80 -2.60 -13.48
N GLU A 332 -8.39 -3.76 -13.79
CA GLU A 332 -9.37 -3.90 -14.88
C GLU A 332 -10.70 -3.26 -14.50
N LEU A 333 -11.14 -3.48 -13.24
CA LEU A 333 -12.33 -2.86 -12.67
C LEU A 333 -12.17 -1.34 -12.52
N ALA A 334 -10.94 -0.84 -12.32
CA ALA A 334 -10.60 0.59 -12.38
C ALA A 334 -10.71 1.20 -13.78
N ALA A 335 -10.49 0.38 -14.81
CA ALA A 335 -10.56 0.76 -16.22
C ALA A 335 -11.93 0.46 -16.85
N ALA A 336 -12.90 -0.03 -16.06
CA ALA A 336 -14.21 -0.45 -16.55
C ALA A 336 -14.96 0.68 -17.25
N SER A 337 -15.74 0.30 -18.27
CA SER A 337 -16.45 1.26 -19.12
C SER A 337 -17.62 1.97 -18.42
N ARG A 338 -18.05 1.46 -17.26
CA ARG A 338 -19.16 1.98 -16.46
C ARG A 338 -18.76 2.08 -14.98
N TYR A 339 -19.19 3.14 -14.31
CA TYR A 339 -18.93 3.33 -12.87
C TYR A 339 -19.60 2.28 -11.97
N SER A 340 -20.65 1.62 -12.45
CA SER A 340 -21.31 0.48 -11.79
C SER A 340 -20.50 -0.82 -11.85
N GLU A 341 -19.55 -0.93 -12.77
CA GLU A 341 -18.65 -2.08 -12.93
C GLU A 341 -17.33 -1.90 -12.15
N ARG A 342 -17.20 -0.80 -11.41
CA ARG A 342 -16.11 -0.61 -10.44
C ARG A 342 -16.44 -1.41 -9.18
N ASP A 343 -15.48 -2.15 -8.66
CA ASP A 343 -15.52 -2.78 -7.34
C ASP A 343 -15.55 -1.74 -6.20
N HIS A 344 -14.52 -0.90 -6.13
CA HIS A 344 -14.27 -0.03 -4.97
C HIS A 344 -13.68 1.32 -5.39
N TYR A 345 -13.68 2.32 -4.50
CA TYR A 345 -12.89 3.55 -4.69
C TYR A 345 -11.62 3.61 -3.87
N SER A 346 -11.33 2.51 -3.17
CA SER A 346 -10.09 2.24 -2.47
C SER A 346 -8.85 2.69 -3.26
N TYR A 347 -8.36 2.05 -4.33
CA TYR A 347 -7.14 2.50 -5.07
C TYR A 347 -7.17 3.93 -5.69
N GLY A 348 -8.21 4.71 -5.46
CA GLY A 348 -8.45 6.01 -6.06
C GLY A 348 -9.05 5.89 -7.46
N ALA A 349 -9.04 7.00 -8.18
CA ALA A 349 -9.61 7.08 -9.52
C ALA A 349 -8.75 7.93 -10.48
N GLY A 350 -8.90 7.67 -11.77
CA GLY A 350 -8.37 8.54 -12.82
C GLY A 350 -6.85 8.67 -12.85
N ARG A 351 -6.36 9.83 -13.29
CA ARG A 351 -4.92 10.06 -13.56
C ARG A 351 -4.03 10.07 -12.31
N ARG A 352 -4.59 10.05 -11.11
CA ARG A 352 -3.89 9.95 -9.81
C ARG A 352 -4.16 8.63 -9.06
N ILE A 353 -4.80 7.64 -9.70
CA ILE A 353 -4.95 6.28 -9.16
C ILE A 353 -3.58 5.73 -8.69
N CYS A 354 -3.58 4.86 -7.67
CA CYS A 354 -2.36 4.31 -7.09
C CYS A 354 -1.44 3.72 -8.18
N VAL A 355 -0.18 4.17 -8.25
CA VAL A 355 0.78 3.71 -9.27
C VAL A 355 1.32 2.31 -8.97
N GLY A 356 1.32 1.91 -7.70
CA GLY A 356 1.74 0.58 -7.24
C GLY A 356 0.63 -0.47 -7.17
N PHE A 357 -0.60 -0.16 -7.62
CA PHE A 357 -1.74 -1.07 -7.51
C PHE A 357 -1.48 -2.48 -8.09
N HIS A 358 -0.86 -2.63 -9.26
CA HIS A 358 -0.52 -3.95 -9.82
C HIS A 358 0.44 -4.77 -8.94
N LEU A 359 1.36 -4.11 -8.21
CA LEU A 359 2.27 -4.74 -7.25
C LEU A 359 1.51 -5.12 -5.98
N ALA A 360 0.68 -4.21 -5.46
CA ALA A 360 -0.13 -4.42 -4.27
C ALA A 360 -1.08 -5.62 -4.44
N GLU A 361 -1.84 -5.68 -5.54
CA GLU A 361 -2.71 -6.82 -5.89
C GLU A 361 -1.97 -8.15 -5.83
N ARG A 362 -0.79 -8.22 -6.48
CA ARG A 362 0.04 -9.44 -6.53
C ARG A 362 0.56 -9.85 -5.16
N THR A 363 1.02 -8.90 -4.35
CA THR A 363 1.52 -9.19 -3.01
C THR A 363 0.37 -9.62 -2.08
N GLN A 364 -0.72 -8.85 -2.04
CA GLN A 364 -1.86 -9.12 -1.16
C GLN A 364 -2.54 -10.45 -1.50
N TRP A 365 -2.83 -10.71 -2.78
CA TRP A 365 -3.45 -11.96 -3.21
C TRP A 365 -2.61 -13.17 -2.78
N ARG A 366 -1.29 -13.14 -3.05
CA ARG A 366 -0.40 -14.25 -2.70
C ARG A 366 -0.36 -14.49 -1.19
N ILE A 367 -0.25 -13.44 -0.38
CA ILE A 367 -0.24 -13.55 1.08
C ILE A 367 -1.57 -14.15 1.56
N ILE A 368 -2.72 -13.58 1.16
CA ILE A 368 -4.02 -13.99 1.69
C ILE A 368 -4.41 -15.39 1.19
N ALA A 369 -4.15 -15.72 -0.08
CA ALA A 369 -4.39 -17.06 -0.62
C ALA A 369 -3.53 -18.12 0.10
N GLN A 370 -2.24 -17.86 0.31
CA GLN A 370 -1.38 -18.82 1.02
C GLN A 370 -1.74 -18.94 2.51
N ILE A 371 -2.10 -17.84 3.19
CA ILE A 371 -2.58 -17.87 4.59
C ILE A 371 -3.84 -18.75 4.70
N LEU A 372 -4.85 -18.53 3.85
CA LEU A 372 -6.09 -19.32 3.85
C LEU A 372 -5.83 -20.80 3.50
N TRP A 373 -4.92 -21.05 2.55
CA TRP A 373 -4.52 -22.39 2.14
C TRP A 373 -3.77 -23.16 3.22
N ALA A 374 -2.90 -22.53 4.01
CA ALA A 374 -2.10 -23.23 5.02
C ALA A 374 -2.71 -23.25 6.43
N PHE A 375 -3.44 -22.21 6.82
CA PHE A 375 -3.81 -21.96 8.22
C PHE A 375 -5.31 -21.82 8.44
N LYS A 376 -5.74 -22.26 9.63
CA LYS A 376 -6.91 -21.73 10.31
C LYS A 376 -6.50 -20.55 11.17
N ILE A 377 -7.05 -19.36 10.88
CA ILE A 377 -6.83 -18.18 11.71
C ILE A 377 -7.92 -18.17 12.78
N GLU A 378 -7.54 -18.25 14.03
CA GLU A 378 -8.48 -18.20 15.16
C GLU A 378 -8.18 -16.98 16.04
N PRO A 379 -9.14 -16.45 16.80
CA PRO A 379 -8.83 -15.49 17.86
C PRO A 379 -7.79 -16.04 18.84
N GLY A 380 -7.02 -15.11 19.43
CA GLY A 380 -6.15 -15.39 20.57
C GLY A 380 -6.93 -15.98 21.74
N LEU A 381 -6.22 -16.63 22.66
CA LEU A 381 -6.83 -17.08 23.92
C LEU A 381 -6.58 -16.05 25.03
N GLY A 382 -7.61 -15.78 25.83
CA GLY A 382 -7.51 -14.99 27.05
C GLY A 382 -6.90 -15.78 28.20
N PRO A 383 -6.68 -15.14 29.37
CA PRO A 383 -6.13 -15.80 30.56
C PRO A 383 -6.97 -16.98 31.09
N ASP A 384 -8.26 -17.05 30.75
CA ASP A 384 -9.18 -18.14 31.08
C ASP A 384 -9.20 -19.27 30.03
N GLY A 385 -8.34 -19.21 29.01
CA GLY A 385 -8.24 -20.19 27.93
C GLY A 385 -9.34 -20.09 26.87
N LYS A 386 -10.24 -19.10 26.92
CA LYS A 386 -11.29 -18.90 25.91
C LYS A 386 -10.82 -17.97 24.79
N ALA A 387 -11.46 -18.09 23.62
CA ALA A 387 -11.25 -17.16 22.51
C ALA A 387 -11.59 -15.72 22.95
N ILE A 388 -10.67 -14.78 22.68
CA ILE A 388 -10.94 -13.35 22.87
C ILE A 388 -11.94 -12.85 21.82
N GLU A 389 -12.74 -11.87 22.19
CA GLU A 389 -13.51 -11.10 21.21
C GLU A 389 -12.56 -10.18 20.43
N LEU A 390 -12.65 -10.21 19.10
CA LEU A 390 -11.87 -9.32 18.23
C LEU A 390 -12.71 -8.08 17.90
N ASP A 391 -12.22 -6.90 18.27
CA ASP A 391 -12.83 -5.64 17.84
C ASP A 391 -12.52 -5.40 16.34
N THR A 392 -13.55 -5.00 15.59
CA THR A 392 -13.46 -4.57 14.18
C THR A 392 -14.19 -3.24 13.95
N SER A 393 -14.59 -2.56 15.02
CA SER A 393 -15.13 -1.21 14.98
C SER A 393 -14.05 -0.19 14.60
N TYR A 394 -14.45 1.06 14.38
CA TYR A 394 -13.51 2.17 14.17
C TYR A 394 -12.48 2.29 15.34
N ALA A 395 -12.88 1.95 16.57
CA ALA A 395 -11.99 2.01 17.73
C ALA A 395 -10.83 1.00 17.68
N ALA A 396 -10.95 -0.07 16.89
CA ALA A 396 -9.91 -1.07 16.64
C ALA A 396 -8.76 -0.56 15.73
N TYR A 397 -8.88 0.64 15.18
CA TYR A 397 -7.88 1.24 14.29
C TYR A 397 -7.17 2.41 14.95
N GLU A 398 -5.93 2.65 14.52
CA GLU A 398 -5.19 3.86 14.86
C GLU A 398 -5.74 5.06 14.08
N GLU A 399 -5.72 6.22 14.73
CA GLU A 399 -5.87 7.52 14.08
C GLU A 399 -4.52 7.88 13.44
N GLY A 400 -4.55 8.42 12.22
CA GLY A 400 -3.34 8.63 11.44
C GLY A 400 -3.58 8.92 9.96
N PHE A 401 -2.49 9.18 9.25
CA PHE A 401 -2.44 9.27 7.78
C PHE A 401 -2.80 7.94 7.09
N LEU A 402 -2.60 6.80 7.78
CA LEU A 402 -3.05 5.47 7.37
C LEU A 402 -3.75 4.78 8.55
N HIS A 403 -4.99 4.33 8.34
CA HIS A 403 -5.75 3.60 9.34
C HIS A 403 -5.29 2.14 9.43
N SER A 404 -4.32 1.89 10.31
CA SER A 404 -3.84 0.55 10.66
C SER A 404 -4.64 -0.05 11.82
N PRO A 405 -4.88 -1.37 11.85
CA PRO A 405 -5.47 -2.01 13.03
C PRO A 405 -4.48 -1.98 14.20
N LYS A 406 -4.99 -1.65 15.39
CA LYS A 406 -4.29 -1.73 16.69
C LYS A 406 -3.75 -3.13 16.94
N ASP A 407 -2.95 -3.28 17.99
CA ASP A 407 -2.45 -4.59 18.39
C ASP A 407 -3.60 -5.51 18.82
N TYR A 408 -3.68 -6.68 18.18
CA TYR A 408 -4.68 -7.72 18.42
C TYR A 408 -3.99 -9.09 18.35
N ASN A 409 -4.56 -10.09 19.04
CA ASN A 409 -4.00 -11.43 19.13
C ASN A 409 -4.82 -12.43 18.31
N VAL A 410 -4.15 -13.18 17.44
CA VAL A 410 -4.70 -14.32 16.68
C VAL A 410 -3.76 -15.51 16.78
N ARG A 411 -4.26 -16.69 16.41
CA ARG A 411 -3.50 -17.95 16.32
C ARG A 411 -3.55 -18.46 14.90
N PHE A 412 -2.40 -18.79 14.34
CA PHE A 412 -2.28 -19.47 13.05
C PHE A 412 -2.13 -20.96 13.34
N VAL A 413 -3.19 -21.73 13.13
CA VAL A 413 -3.22 -23.18 13.34
C VAL A 413 -3.02 -23.86 11.98
N PRO A 414 -1.93 -24.60 11.73
CA PRO A 414 -1.75 -25.33 10.48
C PRO A 414 -2.91 -26.28 10.21
N ARG A 415 -3.41 -26.31 8.96
CA ARG A 415 -4.59 -27.14 8.60
C ARG A 415 -4.29 -28.63 8.65
N SER A 416 -3.03 -29.02 8.41
CA SER A 416 -2.48 -30.34 8.71
C SER A 416 -0.95 -30.26 8.71
N GLU A 417 -0.26 -31.28 9.24
CA GLU A 417 1.21 -31.34 9.18
C GLU A 417 1.71 -31.30 7.73
N ARG A 418 0.97 -31.87 6.77
CA ARG A 418 1.32 -31.81 5.34
C ARG A 418 1.43 -30.36 4.82
N HIS A 419 0.57 -29.45 5.27
CA HIS A 419 0.69 -28.03 4.92
C HIS A 419 1.95 -27.42 5.56
N ALA A 420 2.24 -27.75 6.82
CA ALA A 420 3.43 -27.27 7.53
C ALA A 420 4.74 -27.76 6.89
N GLU A 421 4.82 -29.04 6.50
CA GLU A 421 5.91 -29.62 5.72
C GLU A 421 6.16 -28.85 4.42
N ILE A 422 5.11 -28.57 3.64
CA ILE A 422 5.23 -27.85 2.36
C ILE A 422 5.69 -26.41 2.58
N LEU A 423 5.23 -25.72 3.64
CA LEU A 423 5.72 -24.37 3.95
C LEU A 423 7.20 -24.35 4.33
N ARG A 424 7.69 -25.37 5.04
CA ARG A 424 9.12 -25.52 5.34
C ARG A 424 9.91 -25.79 4.07
N GLN A 425 9.47 -26.73 3.23
CA GLN A 425 10.15 -27.06 1.97
C GLN A 425 10.19 -25.87 0.98
N GLU A 426 9.06 -25.18 0.75
CA GLU A 426 9.03 -24.02 -0.16
C GLU A 426 9.91 -22.87 0.37
N PHE A 427 10.12 -22.74 1.69
CA PHE A 427 11.09 -21.79 2.24
C PHE A 427 12.55 -22.27 2.06
N GLU A 428 12.87 -23.53 2.36
CA GLU A 428 14.20 -24.11 2.15
C GLU A 428 14.65 -24.02 0.68
N ASP A 429 13.74 -24.31 -0.26
CA ASP A 429 13.99 -24.25 -1.71
C ASP A 429 14.32 -22.82 -2.20
N ILE A 430 13.81 -21.78 -1.52
CA ILE A 430 13.89 -20.38 -1.97
C ILE A 430 14.77 -19.49 -1.07
N GLU A 431 15.22 -19.97 0.09
CA GLU A 431 16.11 -19.20 0.99
C GLU A 431 17.40 -18.77 0.26
N GLY A 432 17.97 -19.69 -0.54
CA GLY A 432 19.14 -19.41 -1.37
C GLY A 432 18.93 -18.30 -2.42
N PHE A 433 17.68 -18.05 -2.84
CA PHE A 433 17.35 -16.90 -3.69
C PHE A 433 17.40 -15.59 -2.89
N LEU A 434 16.86 -15.58 -1.66
CA LEU A 434 16.81 -14.40 -0.78
C LEU A 434 18.19 -13.94 -0.33
N ARG A 435 19.09 -14.87 0.01
CA ARG A 435 20.47 -14.57 0.45
C ARG A 435 21.30 -13.82 -0.60
N ARG A 436 20.90 -13.82 -1.88
CA ARG A 436 21.53 -13.01 -2.94
C ARG A 436 21.23 -11.50 -2.82
N TRP A 437 20.32 -11.13 -1.92
CA TRP A 437 19.89 -9.76 -1.65
C TRP A 437 20.35 -9.26 -0.27
N GLU A 438 21.12 -10.04 0.50
CA GLU A 438 21.80 -9.56 1.72
C GLU A 438 22.89 -8.55 1.33
#